data_AF-A0A0Q9Q7S3-F1
#
_entry.id   AF-A0A0Q9Q7S3-F1
#
_cell.length_a   1.000
_cell.length_b   1.000
_cell.length_c   1.000
_cell.angle_alpha   90.00
_cell.angle_beta   90.00
_cell.angle_gamma   90.00
#
_symmetry.space_group_name_H-M   'P 1'
#
loop_
_entity.id
_entity.type
_entity.pdbx_description
1 polymer ?
#
loop_
_entity_poly.entity_id
_entity_poly.type
_entity_poly.pdbx_seq_one_letter_code
_entity_poly.pdbx_strand_id
1 'polypeptide(L)'
;MSTGVETQGQRERNWIYITAWVLLAAFVLAGLIAFSSARETAEAQDKADELIAAIEDAGATAPSKDQIVRVLGDDGGATCEDPNEALSRAALLAQLANGASGPGSRPVISDSRVFQGQLLIIEVYCPDELEDFQEFVDDLKTDDVAGG
;
A
#
# COMPACT_ATOMS: atom_id res chain seq x y z
N MET A 1 -4.80 42.89 46.04
CA MET A 1 -4.70 42.18 44.74
C MET A 1 -3.50 42.77 44.02
N SER A 2 -2.32 42.19 44.22
CA SER A 2 -1.07 42.72 43.65
C SER A 2 -1.00 42.31 42.18
N THR A 3 -1.40 43.21 41.29
CA THR A 3 -1.00 43.14 39.90
C THR A 3 0.51 43.31 39.87
N GLY A 4 1.25 42.24 39.57
CA GLY A 4 2.70 42.31 39.38
C GLY A 4 3.00 43.42 38.38
N VAL A 5 3.79 44.41 38.79
CA VAL A 5 4.26 45.45 37.89
C VAL A 5 5.16 44.74 36.89
N GLU A 6 4.67 44.54 35.66
CA GLU A 6 5.44 43.93 34.56
C GLU A 6 6.68 44.79 34.27
N THR A 7 7.86 44.23 34.50
CA THR A 7 9.17 44.90 34.33
C THR A 7 9.84 44.57 33.00
N GLN A 8 9.13 44.00 32.02
CA GLN A 8 9.71 43.62 30.72
C GLN A 8 9.39 44.63 29.60
N GLY A 9 10.41 44.97 28.80
CA GLY A 9 10.24 45.87 27.68
C GLY A 9 9.34 45.27 26.59
N GLN A 10 8.56 46.10 25.89
CA GLN A 10 7.60 45.66 24.86
C GLN A 10 8.21 44.76 23.76
N ARG A 11 9.53 44.89 23.54
CA ARG A 11 10.31 44.06 22.61
C ARG A 11 10.58 42.65 23.13
N GLU A 12 10.87 42.48 24.44
CA GLU A 12 11.00 41.16 25.09
C GLU A 12 9.67 40.43 25.12
N ARG A 13 8.59 41.14 25.42
CA ARG A 13 7.25 40.55 25.45
C ARG A 13 6.81 40.05 24.08
N ASN A 14 7.05 40.84 23.02
CA ASN A 14 6.79 40.41 21.65
C ASN A 14 7.67 39.22 21.24
N TRP A 15 8.94 39.19 21.67
CA TRP A 15 9.82 38.06 21.39
C TRP A 15 9.30 36.77 22.03
N ILE A 16 8.88 36.82 23.29
CA ILE A 16 8.30 35.67 24.01
C ILE A 16 7.02 35.18 23.32
N TYR A 17 6.13 36.09 22.91
CA TYR A 17 4.92 35.67 22.21
C TYR A 17 5.20 35.06 20.84
N ILE A 18 6.17 35.59 20.08
CA ILE A 18 6.57 35.03 18.79
C ILE A 18 7.18 33.64 18.97
N THR A 19 8.11 33.47 19.92
CA THR A 19 8.73 32.16 20.17
C THR A 19 7.72 31.14 20.67
N ALA A 20 6.79 31.54 21.54
CA ALA A 20 5.69 30.68 21.99
C ALA A 20 4.80 30.22 20.82
N TRP A 21 4.42 31.14 19.92
CA TRP A 21 3.64 30.80 18.74
C TRP A 21 4.37 29.87 17.78
N VAL A 22 5.66 30.10 17.55
CA VAL A 22 6.49 29.24 16.70
C VAL A 22 6.62 27.84 17.29
N LEU A 23 6.87 27.73 18.60
CA LEU A 23 6.93 26.43 19.28
C LEU A 23 5.60 25.69 19.22
N LEU A 24 4.49 26.39 19.47
CA LEU A 24 3.16 25.81 19.38
C LEU A 24 2.88 25.29 17.96
N ALA A 25 3.17 26.09 16.93
CA ALA A 25 3.02 25.68 15.54
C ALA A 25 3.87 24.45 15.20
N ALA A 26 5.12 24.40 15.68
CA ALA A 26 6.00 23.25 15.48
C ALA A 26 5.45 21.98 16.15
N PHE A 27 4.94 22.07 17.37
CA PHE A 27 4.32 20.93 18.06
C PHE A 27 3.03 20.45 17.39
N VAL A 28 2.19 21.37 16.90
CA VAL A 28 0.99 21.00 16.14
C VAL A 28 1.37 20.27 14.87
N LEU A 29 2.36 20.77 14.11
CA LEU A 29 2.81 20.13 12.88
C LEU A 29 3.40 18.74 13.15
N ALA A 30 4.27 18.62 14.15
CA ALA A 30 4.84 17.33 14.55
C ALA A 30 3.77 16.33 15.00
N GLY A 31 2.77 16.81 15.76
CA GLY A 31 1.64 15.98 16.20
C GLY A 31 0.79 15.48 15.04
N LEU A 32 0.51 16.32 14.04
CA LEU A 32 -0.24 15.92 12.85
C LEU A 32 0.50 14.87 12.03
N ILE A 33 1.80 15.06 11.79
CA ILE A 33 2.63 14.10 11.05
C ILE A 33 2.73 12.76 11.79
N ALA A 34 2.96 12.79 13.11
CA ALA A 34 3.03 11.57 13.91
C ALA A 34 1.70 10.81 13.93
N PHE A 35 0.58 11.54 14.00
CA PHE A 35 -0.76 10.94 14.03
C PHE A 35 -1.14 10.32 12.68
N SER A 36 -0.89 11.02 11.55
CA SER A 36 -1.17 10.45 10.23
C SER A 36 -0.32 9.21 9.97
N SER A 37 0.98 9.28 10.25
CA SER A 37 1.91 8.17 10.06
C SER A 37 1.54 6.95 10.92
N ALA A 38 1.10 7.15 12.17
CA ALA A 38 0.67 6.06 13.03
C ALA A 38 -0.62 5.39 12.51
N ARG A 39 -1.54 6.18 11.93
CA ARG A 39 -2.79 5.67 11.37
C ARG A 39 -2.57 4.87 10.07
N GLU A 40 -1.79 5.41 9.14
CA GLU A 40 -1.38 4.72 7.90
C GLU A 40 -0.69 3.38 8.22
N THR A 41 0.19 3.38 9.23
CA THR A 41 0.89 2.16 9.68
C THR A 41 -0.05 1.11 10.29
N ALA A 42 -1.14 1.51 10.94
CA ALA A 42 -2.13 0.60 11.48
C ALA A 42 -3.02 0.03 10.37
N GLU A 43 -3.49 0.88 9.46
CA GLU A 43 -4.32 0.47 8.32
C GLU A 43 -3.59 -0.52 7.40
N ALA A 44 -2.31 -0.26 7.09
CA ALA A 44 -1.47 -1.18 6.32
C ALA A 44 -1.36 -2.55 7.00
N GLN A 45 -1.25 -2.57 8.33
CA GLN A 45 -1.17 -3.81 9.11
C GLN A 45 -2.49 -4.58 9.12
N ASP A 46 -3.63 -3.89 9.24
CA ASP A 46 -4.94 -4.52 9.26
C ASP A 46 -5.26 -5.15 7.90
N LYS A 47 -5.02 -4.43 6.80
CA LYS A 47 -5.17 -4.98 5.42
C LYS A 47 -4.23 -6.15 5.15
N ALA A 48 -3.00 -6.09 5.67
CA ALA A 48 -2.07 -7.21 5.53
C ALA A 48 -2.54 -8.47 6.27
N ASP A 49 -3.16 -8.32 7.45
CA ASP A 49 -3.75 -9.46 8.18
C ASP A 49 -4.95 -10.04 7.41
N GLU A 50 -5.79 -9.17 6.84
CA GLU A 50 -6.93 -9.58 6.01
C GLU A 50 -6.48 -10.36 4.77
N LEU A 51 -5.45 -9.87 4.07
CA LEU A 51 -4.88 -10.58 2.92
C LEU A 51 -4.26 -11.93 3.31
N ILE A 52 -3.54 -11.99 4.44
CA ILE A 52 -2.99 -13.26 4.94
C ILE A 52 -4.10 -14.27 5.20
N ALA A 53 -5.16 -13.84 5.90
CA ALA A 53 -6.31 -14.69 6.19
C ALA A 53 -6.98 -15.20 4.90
N ALA A 54 -7.19 -14.33 3.91
CA ALA A 54 -7.78 -14.71 2.63
C ALA A 54 -6.92 -15.72 1.85
N ILE A 55 -5.59 -15.55 1.86
CA ILE A 55 -4.65 -16.48 1.21
C ILE A 55 -4.63 -17.84 1.91
N GLU A 56 -4.63 -17.84 3.24
CA GLU A 56 -4.66 -19.07 4.05
C GLU A 56 -6.00 -19.83 3.89
N ASP A 57 -7.13 -19.11 3.85
CA ASP A 57 -8.45 -19.68 3.58
C ASP A 57 -8.54 -20.28 2.17
N ALA A 58 -7.84 -19.70 1.19
CA ALA A 58 -7.68 -20.27 -0.14
C ALA A 58 -6.73 -21.49 -0.19
N GLY A 59 -6.16 -21.90 0.96
CA GLY A 59 -5.28 -23.06 1.09
C GLY A 59 -3.84 -22.82 0.61
N ALA A 60 -3.43 -21.56 0.44
CA ALA A 60 -2.09 -21.17 0.04
C ALA A 60 -1.28 -20.66 1.25
N THR A 61 0.06 -20.70 1.12
CA THR A 61 0.95 -20.16 2.16
C THR A 61 1.15 -18.67 1.94
N ALA A 62 0.68 -17.86 2.88
CA ALA A 62 0.85 -16.41 2.81
C ALA A 62 2.30 -15.97 3.11
N PRO A 63 2.78 -14.88 2.46
CA PRO A 63 4.02 -14.21 2.85
C PRO A 63 3.92 -13.61 4.26
N SER A 64 5.07 -13.21 4.82
CA SER A 64 5.05 -12.54 6.13
C SER A 64 4.39 -11.17 6.07
N LYS A 65 3.72 -10.79 7.15
CA LYS A 65 3.05 -9.48 7.29
C LYS A 65 3.99 -8.30 6.98
N ASP A 66 5.21 -8.33 7.48
CA ASP A 66 6.23 -7.29 7.23
C ASP A 66 6.65 -7.18 5.76
N GLN A 67 6.48 -8.25 4.97
CA GLN A 67 6.75 -8.22 3.54
C GLN A 67 5.56 -7.58 2.80
N ILE A 68 4.34 -7.95 3.17
CA ILE A 68 3.11 -7.41 2.59
C ILE A 68 3.01 -5.90 2.83
N VAL A 69 3.14 -5.45 4.08
CA VAL A 69 3.11 -4.02 4.45
C VAL A 69 4.17 -3.21 3.70
N ARG A 70 5.35 -3.79 3.45
CA ARG A 70 6.44 -3.10 2.75
C ARG A 70 6.20 -2.94 1.25
N VAL A 71 5.50 -3.89 0.64
CA VAL A 71 5.28 -3.92 -0.81
C VAL A 71 3.97 -3.23 -1.18
N LEU A 72 2.91 -3.49 -0.41
CA LEU A 72 1.55 -3.00 -0.68
C LEU A 72 1.15 -1.81 0.19
N GLY A 73 1.81 -1.55 1.32
CA GLY A 73 1.43 -0.43 2.19
C GLY A 73 -0.03 -0.52 2.65
N ASP A 74 -0.68 0.64 2.74
CA ASP A 74 -2.12 0.82 2.95
C ASP A 74 -2.90 1.04 1.64
N ASP A 75 -2.23 1.37 0.55
CA ASP A 75 -2.81 1.77 -0.75
C ASP A 75 -2.73 0.69 -1.85
N GLY A 76 -2.06 -0.44 -1.60
CA GLY A 76 -1.85 -1.52 -2.57
C GLY A 76 -0.70 -1.28 -3.54
N GLY A 77 -0.01 -0.14 -3.43
CA GLY A 77 1.13 0.27 -4.25
C GLY A 77 0.86 0.17 -5.76
N ALA A 78 1.89 -0.23 -6.51
CA ALA A 78 1.83 -0.33 -7.98
C ALA A 78 0.78 -1.33 -8.51
N THR A 79 0.24 -2.20 -7.65
CA THR A 79 -0.86 -3.11 -8.04
C THR A 79 -2.17 -2.35 -8.20
N CYS A 80 -2.34 -1.27 -7.44
CA CYS A 80 -3.57 -0.50 -7.33
C CYS A 80 -3.58 0.80 -8.12
N GLU A 81 -2.40 1.29 -8.55
CA GLU A 81 -2.28 2.54 -9.29
C GLU A 81 -2.94 2.45 -10.68
N ASP A 82 -2.72 1.34 -11.41
CA ASP A 82 -3.33 1.06 -12.72
C ASP A 82 -3.36 -0.46 -12.99
N PRO A 83 -4.16 -1.26 -12.25
CA PRO A 83 -4.15 -2.73 -12.34
C PRO A 83 -4.47 -3.25 -13.74
N ASN A 84 -5.29 -2.50 -14.48
CA ASN A 84 -5.98 -3.00 -15.66
C ASN A 84 -5.68 -2.22 -16.95
N GLU A 85 -4.74 -1.28 -16.90
CA GLU A 85 -4.30 -0.59 -18.12
C GLU A 85 -3.61 -1.55 -19.10
N ALA A 86 -3.71 -1.25 -20.40
CA ALA A 86 -3.16 -2.08 -21.46
C ALA A 86 -1.65 -2.33 -21.30
N LEU A 87 -0.90 -1.36 -20.79
CA LEU A 87 0.54 -1.49 -20.55
C LEU A 87 0.83 -2.39 -19.35
N SER A 88 0.13 -2.22 -18.22
CA SER A 88 0.26 -3.05 -17.03
C SER A 88 -0.08 -4.51 -17.31
N ARG A 89 -1.20 -4.75 -18.01
CA ARG A 89 -1.60 -6.10 -18.49
C ARG A 89 -0.55 -6.71 -19.40
N ALA A 90 -0.05 -5.95 -20.38
CA ALA A 90 0.96 -6.44 -21.32
C ALA A 90 2.29 -6.73 -20.62
N ALA A 91 2.69 -5.92 -19.65
CA ALA A 91 3.91 -6.13 -18.85
C ALA A 91 3.78 -7.37 -17.96
N LEU A 92 2.64 -7.53 -17.28
CA LEU A 92 2.33 -8.70 -16.46
C LEU A 92 2.36 -9.99 -17.30
N LEU A 93 1.65 -10.00 -18.43
CA LEU A 93 1.67 -11.13 -19.36
C LEU A 93 3.07 -11.38 -19.93
N ALA A 94 3.83 -10.34 -20.24
CA ALA A 94 5.20 -10.50 -20.71
C ALA A 94 6.10 -11.14 -19.64
N GLN A 95 5.85 -10.90 -18.36
CA GLN A 95 6.61 -11.50 -17.26
C GLN A 95 6.15 -12.94 -16.95
N LEU A 96 4.84 -13.18 -16.96
CA LEU A 96 4.27 -14.48 -16.57
C LEU A 96 4.24 -15.51 -17.71
N ALA A 97 4.08 -15.06 -18.96
CA ALA A 97 3.95 -15.93 -20.12
C ALA A 97 5.29 -16.15 -20.87
N ASN A 98 6.42 -15.65 -20.35
CA ASN A 98 7.74 -15.87 -20.94
C ASN A 98 8.73 -16.48 -19.95
N GLY A 99 9.37 -17.59 -20.34
CA GLY A 99 10.38 -18.26 -19.51
C GLY A 99 11.77 -17.61 -19.49
N ALA A 100 11.98 -16.48 -20.17
CA ALA A 100 13.26 -15.76 -20.20
C ALA A 100 13.09 -14.27 -20.53
N SER A 101 13.86 -13.40 -19.87
CA SER A 101 13.92 -11.96 -20.13
C SER A 101 14.97 -11.63 -21.22
N GLY A 102 14.70 -11.94 -22.49
CA GLY A 102 15.63 -11.63 -23.59
C GLY A 102 15.55 -12.56 -24.81
N PRO A 103 16.58 -12.60 -25.67
CA PRO A 103 16.60 -13.53 -26.81
C PRO A 103 16.50 -14.97 -26.31
N GLY A 104 15.48 -15.70 -26.80
CA GLY A 104 15.13 -17.02 -26.31
C GLY A 104 13.86 -17.07 -25.46
N SER A 105 13.04 -16.01 -25.45
CA SER A 105 11.69 -16.04 -24.85
C SER A 105 10.87 -17.20 -25.44
N ARG A 106 10.43 -18.09 -24.56
CA ARG A 106 9.52 -19.20 -24.89
C ARG A 106 8.19 -18.93 -24.20
N PRO A 107 7.07 -19.02 -24.93
CA PRO A 107 5.75 -18.97 -24.32
C PRO A 107 5.63 -20.07 -23.27
N VAL A 108 5.20 -19.69 -22.08
CA VAL A 108 4.83 -20.61 -20.99
C VAL A 108 3.39 -20.32 -20.59
N ILE A 109 2.66 -21.38 -20.22
CA ILE A 109 1.32 -21.22 -19.66
C ILE A 109 1.50 -21.00 -18.15
N SER A 110 0.94 -19.90 -17.65
CA SER A 110 1.06 -19.51 -16.25
C SER A 110 0.05 -20.25 -15.38
N ASP A 111 0.41 -20.49 -14.11
CA ASP A 111 -0.44 -21.16 -13.13
C ASP A 111 -1.64 -20.29 -12.76
N SER A 112 -2.85 -20.87 -12.77
CA SER A 112 -4.09 -20.18 -12.40
C SER A 112 -4.06 -19.58 -10.98
N ARG A 113 -3.31 -20.18 -10.03
CA ARG A 113 -3.22 -19.71 -8.64
C ARG A 113 -2.49 -18.38 -8.51
N VAL A 114 -1.64 -18.01 -9.48
CA VAL A 114 -0.99 -16.69 -9.49
C VAL A 114 -2.04 -15.59 -9.66
N PHE A 115 -2.99 -15.79 -10.56
CA PHE A 115 -4.08 -14.84 -10.80
C PHE A 115 -5.10 -14.82 -9.66
N GLN A 116 -5.36 -15.96 -9.01
CA GLN A 116 -6.19 -16.01 -7.81
C GLN A 116 -5.58 -15.21 -6.66
N GLY A 117 -4.26 -15.32 -6.45
CA GLY A 117 -3.56 -14.50 -5.45
C GLY A 117 -3.63 -12.99 -5.78
N GLN A 118 -3.54 -12.63 -7.07
CA GLN A 118 -3.66 -11.24 -7.48
C GLN A 118 -5.09 -10.70 -7.32
N LEU A 119 -6.11 -11.51 -7.58
CA LEU A 119 -7.51 -11.16 -7.29
C LEU A 119 -7.74 -10.89 -5.81
N LEU A 120 -7.18 -11.72 -4.91
CA LEU A 120 -7.26 -11.47 -3.46
C LEU A 120 -6.59 -10.16 -3.04
N ILE A 121 -5.46 -9.80 -3.66
CA ILE A 121 -4.80 -8.51 -3.41
C ILE A 121 -5.70 -7.36 -3.85
N ILE A 122 -6.30 -7.45 -5.04
CA ILE A 122 -7.19 -6.41 -5.58
C ILE A 122 -8.48 -6.31 -4.75
N GLU A 123 -9.04 -7.42 -4.29
CA GLU A 123 -10.23 -7.43 -3.42
C GLU A 123 -9.98 -6.66 -2.11
N VAL A 124 -8.82 -6.86 -1.48
CA VAL A 124 -8.48 -6.22 -0.20
C VAL A 124 -8.06 -4.76 -0.35
N TYR A 125 -7.29 -4.43 -1.40
CA TYR A 125 -6.69 -3.10 -1.54
C TYR A 125 -7.42 -2.16 -2.50
N CYS A 126 -8.02 -2.68 -3.57
CA CYS A 126 -8.68 -1.91 -4.64
C CYS A 126 -9.96 -2.59 -5.17
N PRO A 127 -11.00 -2.71 -4.33
CA PRO A 127 -12.21 -3.47 -4.68
C PRO A 127 -12.97 -2.90 -5.88
N ASP A 128 -12.80 -1.61 -6.18
CA ASP A 128 -13.45 -0.96 -7.33
C ASP A 128 -12.92 -1.49 -8.68
N GLU A 129 -11.69 -2.01 -8.72
CA GLU A 129 -11.03 -2.56 -9.91
C GLU A 129 -11.22 -4.08 -10.05
N LEU A 130 -11.89 -4.71 -9.08
CA LEU A 130 -12.02 -6.16 -8.99
C LEU A 130 -12.79 -6.75 -10.16
N GLU A 131 -13.90 -6.12 -10.56
CA GLU A 131 -14.77 -6.61 -11.63
C GLU A 131 -14.02 -6.62 -12.98
N ASP A 132 -13.39 -5.50 -13.33
CA ASP A 132 -12.68 -5.37 -14.60
C ASP A 132 -11.43 -6.27 -14.63
N PHE A 133 -10.78 -6.52 -13.50
CA PHE A 133 -9.63 -7.44 -13.43
C PHE A 133 -10.07 -8.91 -13.48
N GLN A 134 -11.20 -9.25 -12.86
CA GLN A 134 -11.77 -10.60 -12.94
C GLN A 134 -12.15 -10.96 -14.38
N GLU A 135 -12.79 -10.05 -15.12
CA GLU A 135 -13.08 -10.26 -16.55
C GLU A 135 -11.80 -10.52 -17.36
N PHE A 136 -10.73 -9.77 -17.07
CA PHE A 136 -9.43 -10.00 -17.71
C PHE A 136 -8.88 -11.39 -17.40
N VAL A 137 -8.88 -11.82 -16.13
CA VAL A 137 -8.39 -13.14 -15.71
C VAL A 137 -9.21 -14.27 -16.34
N ASP A 138 -10.52 -14.12 -16.43
CA ASP A 138 -11.42 -15.13 -16.99
C ASP A 138 -11.21 -15.34 -18.51
N ASP A 139 -10.71 -14.34 -19.24
CA ASP A 139 -10.33 -14.46 -20.66
C ASP A 139 -8.96 -15.14 -20.87
N LEU A 140 -8.14 -15.26 -19.82
CA LEU A 140 -6.80 -15.84 -19.92
C LEU A 140 -6.80 -17.37 -20.01
N LYS A 141 -5.95 -17.90 -20.89
CA LYS A 141 -5.62 -19.33 -20.92
C LYS A 141 -4.55 -19.63 -19.88
N THR A 142 -4.99 -20.18 -18.74
CA THR A 142 -4.13 -20.65 -17.64
C THR A 142 -4.23 -22.17 -17.51
N ASP A 143 -3.23 -22.80 -16.92
CA ASP A 143 -3.21 -24.25 -16.62
C ASP A 143 -2.74 -24.44 -15.18
N ASP A 144 -3.11 -25.56 -14.56
CA ASP A 144 -2.56 -25.97 -13.25
C ASP A 144 -1.18 -26.62 -13.44
N VAL A 145 -0.11 -25.82 -13.32
CA VAL A 145 1.26 -26.23 -13.67
C VAL A 145 2.22 -26.26 -12.48
N ALA A 146 1.86 -25.68 -11.33
CA ALA A 146 2.65 -25.73 -10.11
C ALA A 146 1.97 -26.55 -8.98
N GLY A 147 0.86 -27.25 -9.26
CA GLY A 147 0.28 -28.26 -8.38
C GLY A 147 0.96 -29.62 -8.59
N GLY A 148 1.83 -30.01 -7.64
CA GLY A 148 2.48 -31.32 -7.60
C GLY A 148 2.32 -31.97 -6.24
#